data_AF-A0A352RT26-F1
#
_entry.id   AF-A0A352RT26-F1
#
_cell.length_a   1.000
_cell.length_b   1.000
_cell.length_c   1.000
_cell.angle_alpha   90.00
_cell.angle_beta   90.00
_cell.angle_gamma   90.00
#
_symmetry.space_group_name_H-M   'P 1'
#
loop_
_entity.id
_entity.type
_entity.pdbx_description
1 polymer ?
#
loop_
_entity_poly.entity_id
_entity_poly.type
_entity_poly.pdbx_seq_one_letter_code
_entity_poly.pdbx_strand_id
1 'polypeptide(L)'
;GIKVVVNGSREYLPQAVARYPHLCAVHVRVKPEVLAARLRQRGRESDEGIARRLARATQPFDVPPGCRVVEIDNSGDLADSADAFARLVGAAGD
;
A
#
# COMPACT_ATOMS: atom_id res chain seq x y z
N GLY A 1 20.06 -13.85 3.05
CA GLY A 1 18.91 -13.77 3.97
C GLY A 1 17.62 -13.96 3.20
N ILE A 2 16.49 -14.14 3.89
CA ILE A 2 15.16 -14.19 3.26
C ILE A 2 14.51 -12.81 3.29
N LYS A 3 13.69 -12.50 2.27
CA LYS A 3 12.86 -11.30 2.24
C LYS A 3 11.49 -11.66 2.77
N VAL A 4 10.96 -10.88 3.71
CA VAL A 4 9.64 -11.09 4.29
C VAL A 4 8.75 -9.92 3.87
N VAL A 5 7.63 -10.24 3.23
CA VAL A 5 6.61 -9.26 2.85
C VAL A 5 5.41 -9.48 3.77
N VAL A 6 4.92 -8.40 4.37
CA VAL A 6 3.75 -8.43 5.26
C VAL A 6 2.79 -7.33 4.83
N ASN A 7 1.51 -7.67 4.70
CA ASN A 7 0.46 -6.66 4.58
C ASN A 7 0.23 -6.03 5.96
N GLY A 8 0.74 -4.82 6.14
CA GLY A 8 0.61 -4.05 7.38
C GLY A 8 -0.54 -3.04 7.34
N SER A 9 -1.05 -2.67 8.51
CA SER A 9 -1.89 -1.48 8.68
C SER A 9 -1.01 -0.25 8.88
N ARG A 10 -1.46 0.89 8.34
CA ARG A 10 -0.82 2.20 8.54
C ARG A 10 -0.75 2.58 10.03
N GLU A 11 -1.77 2.20 10.80
CA GLU A 11 -1.84 2.46 12.26
C GLU A 11 -0.74 1.76 13.05
N TYR A 12 -0.24 0.62 12.55
CA TYR A 12 0.79 -0.17 13.22
C TYR A 12 2.22 0.11 12.71
N LEU A 13 2.38 1.06 11.77
CA LEU A 13 3.69 1.40 11.20
C LEU A 13 4.68 1.87 12.28
N PRO A 14 4.33 2.73 13.25
CA PRO A 14 5.24 3.12 14.32
C PRO A 14 5.79 1.95 15.14
N GLN A 15 4.92 1.02 15.52
CA GLN A 15 5.29 -0.17 16.30
C GLN A 15 6.17 -1.11 15.46
N ALA A 16 5.87 -1.26 14.17
CA ALA A 16 6.65 -2.08 13.26
C ALA A 16 8.07 -1.52 13.05
N VAL A 17 8.21 -0.20 12.84
CA VAL A 17 9.52 0.45 12.67
C VAL A 17 10.33 0.42 13.96
N ALA A 18 9.70 0.61 15.12
CA ALA A 18 10.38 0.50 16.42
C ALA A 18 10.96 -0.91 16.65
N ARG A 19 10.24 -1.95 16.21
CA ARG A 19 10.69 -3.35 16.32
C ARG A 19 11.70 -3.74 15.23
N TYR A 20 11.58 -3.16 14.03
CA TYR A 20 12.40 -3.45 12.86
C TYR A 20 12.92 -2.13 12.25
N PRO A 21 14.01 -1.55 12.78
CA PRO A 21 14.49 -0.22 12.35
C PRO A 21 14.91 -0.12 10.88
N HIS A 22 15.19 -1.26 10.23
CA HIS A 22 15.54 -1.34 8.81
C HIS A 22 14.35 -1.72 7.91
N LEU A 23 13.12 -1.72 8.45
CA LEU A 23 11.91 -1.95 7.68
C LEU A 23 11.76 -0.88 6.59
N CYS A 24 11.46 -1.33 5.37
CA CYS A 24 11.03 -0.47 4.28
C CYS A 24 9.50 -0.55 4.18
N ALA A 25 8.81 0.54 4.46
CA ALA A 25 7.37 0.62 4.27
C ALA A 25 7.06 0.82 2.79
N VAL A 26 6.14 0.03 2.24
CA VAL A 26 5.64 0.20 0.88
C VAL A 26 4.20 0.69 0.94
N HIS A 27 3.99 1.94 0.56
CA HIS A 27 2.66 2.52 0.52
C HIS A 27 2.07 2.39 -0.88
N VAL A 28 1.16 1.44 -1.06
CA VAL A 28 0.40 1.31 -2.29
C VAL A 28 -0.76 2.32 -2.28
N ARG A 29 -0.72 3.29 -3.20
CA ARG A 29 -1.74 4.33 -3.37
C ARG A 29 -2.56 4.06 -4.62
N VAL A 30 -3.83 4.46 -4.59
CA VAL A 30 -4.72 4.44 -5.76
C VAL A 30 -5.53 5.73 -5.73
N LYS A 31 -5.68 6.39 -6.89
CA LYS A 31 -6.54 7.56 -7.03
C LYS A 31 -7.98 7.22 -6.60
N PRO A 32 -8.66 8.09 -5.83
CA PRO A 32 -9.99 7.79 -5.27
C PRO A 32 -11.01 7.32 -6.32
N GLU A 33 -11.03 7.95 -7.49
CA GLU A 33 -11.95 7.63 -8.58
C GLU A 33 -11.72 6.21 -9.15
N VAL A 34 -10.45 5.81 -9.30
CA VAL A 34 -10.07 4.46 -9.76
C VAL A 34 -10.42 3.42 -8.70
N LEU A 35 -10.13 3.72 -7.42
CA LEU A 35 -10.49 2.85 -6.31
C LEU A 35 -12.01 2.66 -6.21
N ALA A 36 -12.79 3.73 -6.35
CA ALA A 36 -14.25 3.69 -6.31
C ALA A 36 -14.82 2.80 -7.43
N ALA A 37 -14.35 3.00 -8.66
CA ALA A 37 -14.76 2.19 -9.81
C ALA A 37 -14.46 0.70 -9.60
N ARG A 38 -13.23 0.36 -9.16
CA ARG A 38 -12.81 -1.03 -8.89
C ARG A 38 -13.62 -1.66 -7.75
N LEU A 39 -13.97 -0.90 -6.70
CA LEU A 39 -14.76 -1.42 -5.59
C LEU A 39 -16.19 -1.74 -6.01
N ARG A 40 -16.84 -0.84 -6.77
CA ARG A 40 -18.18 -1.07 -7.32
C ARG A 40 -18.19 -2.27 -8.26
N GLN A 41 -17.20 -2.37 -9.16
CA GLN A 41 -17.09 -3.49 -10.10
C GLN A 41 -16.96 -4.85 -9.40
N ARG A 42 -16.31 -4.91 -8.22
CA ARG A 42 -16.21 -6.15 -7.45
C ARG A 42 -17.54 -6.61 -6.89
N GLY A 43 -18.49 -5.69 -6.63
CA GLY A 43 -19.85 -6.02 -6.16
C GLY A 43 -19.93 -6.69 -4.78
N ARG A 44 -18.87 -6.60 -3.95
CA ARG A 44 -18.80 -7.28 -2.63
C ARG A 44 -19.10 -6.37 -1.44
N GLU A 45 -19.30 -5.08 -1.67
CA GLU A 45 -19.41 -4.07 -0.63
C GLU A 45 -20.61 -3.16 -0.90
N SER A 46 -21.26 -2.67 0.16
CA SER A 46 -22.29 -1.62 0.06
C SER A 46 -21.67 -0.26 -0.25
N ASP A 47 -22.47 0.69 -0.71
CA ASP A 47 -22.00 2.07 -0.96
C ASP A 47 -21.38 2.71 0.28
N GLU A 48 -21.93 2.44 1.47
CA GLU A 48 -21.36 2.91 2.73
C GLU A 48 -19.99 2.25 3.01
N GLY A 49 -19.83 0.96 2.70
CA GLY A 49 -18.55 0.26 2.78
C GLY A 49 -17.49 0.87 1.87
N ILE A 50 -17.88 1.16 0.62
CA ILE A 50 -17.03 1.83 -0.37
C ILE A 50 -16.62 3.22 0.12
N ALA A 51 -17.56 4.03 0.61
CA ALA A 51 -17.29 5.36 1.15
C ALA A 51 -16.27 5.31 2.30
N ARG A 52 -16.42 4.36 3.23
CA ARG A 52 -15.44 4.16 4.33
C ARG A 52 -14.06 3.75 3.81
N ARG A 53 -13.97 2.90 2.77
CA ARG A 53 -12.66 2.53 2.18
C ARG A 53 -12.03 3.71 1.45
N LEU A 54 -12.80 4.54 0.76
CA LEU A 54 -12.31 5.76 0.11
C LEU A 54 -11.76 6.76 1.12
N ALA A 55 -12.51 7.03 2.20
CA ALA A 55 -12.07 7.93 3.27
C ALA A 55 -10.76 7.45 3.93
N ARG A 56 -10.66 6.15 4.22
CA ARG A 56 -9.43 5.55 4.76
C ARG A 56 -8.26 5.63 3.78
N ALA A 57 -8.51 5.52 2.46
CA ALA A 57 -7.44 5.56 1.47
C ALA A 57 -6.72 6.92 1.46
N THR A 58 -7.46 8.02 1.68
CA THR A 58 -6.95 9.41 1.69
C THR A 58 -6.54 9.91 3.07
N GLN A 59 -6.85 9.17 4.14
CA GLN A 59 -6.51 9.58 5.50
C GLN A 59 -4.98 9.61 5.68
N PRO A 60 -4.41 10.70 6.24
CA PRO A 60 -3.01 10.74 6.61
C PRO A 60 -2.72 9.70 7.70
N PHE A 61 -1.47 9.27 7.77
CA PHE A 61 -1.00 8.33 8.79
C PHE A 61 0.39 8.73 9.25
N ASP A 62 0.73 8.31 10.47
CA ASP A 62 2.02 8.64 11.06
C ASP A 62 3.15 7.82 10.43
N VAL A 63 4.21 8.51 10.02
CA VAL A 63 5.43 7.91 9.48
C VAL A 63 6.56 8.29 10.42
N PRO A 64 7.11 7.32 11.18
CA PRO A 64 8.20 7.59 12.10
C PRO A 64 9.40 8.23 11.40
N PRO A 65 10.11 9.16 12.07
CA PRO A 65 11.35 9.71 11.54
C PRO A 65 12.35 8.61 11.16
N GLY A 66 12.99 8.76 9.99
CA GLY A 66 13.96 7.79 9.48
C GLY A 66 13.36 6.51 8.89
N CYS A 67 12.04 6.33 8.92
CA CYS A 67 11.38 5.23 8.20
C CYS A 67 11.57 5.42 6.69
N ARG A 68 12.14 4.42 6.02
CA ARG A 68 12.17 4.40 4.55
C ARG A 68 10.77 4.06 4.05
N VAL A 69 10.13 5.00 3.36
CA VAL A 69 8.84 4.79 2.70
C VAL A 69 9.01 4.86 1.19
N VAL A 70 8.44 3.89 0.48
CA VAL A 70 8.34 3.89 -0.99
C VAL A 70 6.86 3.90 -1.36
N GLU A 71 6.45 4.89 -2.15
CA GLU A 71 5.09 4.95 -2.68
C GLU A 71 5.02 4.22 -4.03
N ILE A 72 3.97 3.41 -4.23
CA ILE A 72 3.64 2.78 -5.51
C ILE A 72 2.22 3.22 -5.89
N ASP A 73 2.10 3.94 -7.01
CA ASP A 73 0.80 4.29 -7.58
C ASP A 73 0.24 3.10 -8.38
N ASN A 74 -0.85 2.51 -7.89
CA ASN A 74 -1.61 1.43 -8.51
C ASN A 74 -2.92 1.98 -9.13
N SER A 75 -2.91 3.22 -9.63
CA SER A 75 -4.02 3.81 -10.39
C SER A 75 -4.01 3.39 -11.86
N GLY A 76 -2.82 3.07 -12.40
CA GLY A 76 -2.62 2.63 -13.78
C GLY A 76 -2.78 1.12 -13.96
N ASP A 77 -1.98 0.57 -14.88
CA ASP A 77 -1.92 -0.87 -15.11
C ASP A 77 -1.41 -1.60 -13.86
N LEU A 78 -2.01 -2.75 -13.58
CA LEU A 78 -1.56 -3.63 -12.50
C LEU A 78 -0.13 -4.11 -12.77
N ALA A 79 0.22 -4.40 -14.02
CA ALA A 79 1.56 -4.87 -14.41
C ALA A 79 2.65 -3.87 -14.01
N ASP A 80 2.46 -2.58 -14.29
CA ASP A 80 3.43 -1.53 -13.97
C ASP A 80 3.70 -1.45 -12.46
N SER A 81 2.63 -1.47 -11.65
CA SER A 81 2.72 -1.41 -10.19
C SER A 81 3.31 -2.69 -9.59
N ALA A 82 3.00 -3.86 -10.18
CA ALA A 82 3.58 -5.14 -9.80
C ALA A 82 5.09 -5.19 -10.11
N ASP A 83 5.51 -4.71 -11.28
CA ASP A 83 6.92 -4.65 -11.67
C ASP A 83 7.71 -3.68 -10.79
N ALA A 84 7.14 -2.51 -10.47
CA ALA A 84 7.75 -1.57 -9.53
C ALA A 84 7.95 -2.23 -8.15
N PHE A 85 6.95 -2.96 -7.66
CA PHE A 85 7.05 -3.71 -6.41
C PHE A 85 8.10 -4.84 -6.49
N ALA A 86 8.10 -5.62 -7.58
CA ALA A 86 9.04 -6.71 -7.81
C ALA A 86 10.49 -6.22 -7.85
N ARG A 87 10.77 -5.10 -8.52
CA ARG A 87 12.09 -4.44 -8.51
C ARG A 87 12.47 -3.99 -7.10
N LEU A 88 11.55 -3.39 -6.34
CA LEU A 88 11.81 -2.95 -4.97
C LEU A 88 12.18 -4.10 -4.04
N VAL A 89 11.44 -5.22 -4.11
CA VAL A 89 11.75 -6.42 -3.32
C VAL A 89 12.84 -7.27 -3.97
N GLY A 90 13.48 -6.82 -5.07
CA GLY A 90 14.50 -7.55 -5.82
C GLY A 90 14.09 -8.98 -6.18
N ALA A 91 12.83 -9.14 -6.61
CA ALA A 91 12.28 -10.34 -7.22
C ALA A 91 12.25 -10.25 -8.76
N ALA A 92 12.42 -9.04 -9.32
CA ALA A 92 12.79 -8.86 -10.71
C ALA A 92 14.28 -9.23 -10.84
N GLY A 93 14.56 -10.45 -11.27
CA GLY A 93 15.84 -10.82 -11.84
C GLY A 93 15.82 -10.55 -13.34
N ASP A 94 17.00 -10.32 -13.92
CA ASP A 94 17.24 -10.46 -15.36
C ASP A 94 16.83 -11.87 -15.85
#